data_AF-A0A2K5Z6H8-F1
#
_entry.id   AF-A0A2K5Z6H8-F1
#
_cell.length_a   1.000
_cell.length_b   1.000
_cell.length_c   1.000
_cell.angle_alpha   90.00
_cell.angle_beta   90.00
_cell.angle_gamma   90.00
#
_symmetry.space_group_name_H-M   'P 1'
#
loop_
_entity.id
_entity.type
_entity.pdbx_description
1 polymer ?
#
loop_
_entity_poly.entity_id
_entity_poly.type
_entity_poly.pdbx_seq_one_letter_code
_entity_poly.pdbx_strand_id
1 'polypeptide(L)'
;MATLARLQARSSTVGNQYYFRNSVVDPFRIKENDAAVKIQSWFRGCQVRAYIRHLNRIVTIIQKWWRSFLGRKQYQLTVQVAYYTMMMNLYNAMAVRKALEEFAEMKEREEKKANLEREEKKRNYQARKMHYLLSTKQIPGIYNSPFRKEPDPWELQLQKAKPLTHRRPKVKQKDSTSLNDWLACTSARSFPRSEILPPINRKQCQGPFRDITEVLEQRYKPLEPTLWVAEPINELKLAREELRREQWVRNVNDNMFLPFSSYHKNEKYIPSMHLSSKYCPISHKEQFRSENPKKWICDKDFQTVLPSFELFSKYGKLYSKAGQIV
;
A
#
# COMPACT_ATOMS: atom_id res chain seq x y z
N MET A 1 -92.26 -82.30 -17.95
CA MET A 1 -91.92 -81.52 -19.17
C MET A 1 -92.32 -80.05 -19.11
N ALA A 2 -93.57 -79.70 -18.75
CA ALA A 2 -94.04 -78.30 -18.78
C ALA A 2 -93.42 -77.32 -17.75
N THR A 3 -92.81 -77.80 -16.66
CA THR A 3 -92.15 -76.96 -15.64
C THR A 3 -90.74 -76.55 -16.06
N LEU A 4 -89.96 -77.49 -16.61
CA LEU A 4 -88.60 -77.26 -17.11
C LEU A 4 -88.59 -76.31 -18.31
N ALA A 5 -89.53 -76.45 -19.24
CA ALA A 5 -89.70 -75.53 -20.36
C ALA A 5 -90.03 -74.09 -19.90
N ARG A 6 -90.86 -73.93 -18.86
CA ARG A 6 -91.15 -72.61 -18.25
C ARG A 6 -89.93 -72.00 -17.57
N LEU A 7 -89.12 -72.80 -16.89
CA LEU A 7 -87.88 -72.34 -16.26
C LEU A 7 -86.83 -71.94 -17.30
N GLN A 8 -86.70 -72.67 -18.40
CA GLN A 8 -85.82 -72.29 -19.52
C GLN A 8 -86.25 -70.98 -20.18
N ALA A 9 -87.55 -70.80 -20.43
CA ALA A 9 -88.10 -69.54 -20.95
C ALA A 9 -87.92 -68.35 -19.97
N ARG A 10 -87.98 -68.62 -18.66
CA ARG A 10 -87.74 -67.60 -17.64
C ARG A 10 -86.25 -67.28 -17.48
N SER A 11 -85.36 -68.26 -17.66
CA SER A 11 -83.91 -68.09 -17.57
C SER A 11 -83.38 -67.12 -18.63
N SER A 12 -83.81 -67.26 -19.88
CA SER A 12 -83.45 -66.31 -20.96
C SER A 12 -83.97 -64.89 -20.68
N THR A 13 -85.18 -64.78 -20.15
CA THR A 13 -85.77 -63.49 -19.76
C THR A 13 -84.98 -62.82 -18.63
N VAL A 14 -84.58 -63.58 -17.60
CA VAL A 14 -83.76 -63.07 -16.49
C VAL A 14 -82.36 -62.66 -16.96
N GLY A 15 -81.73 -63.44 -17.84
CA GLY A 15 -80.46 -63.08 -18.47
C GLY A 15 -80.55 -61.76 -19.22
N ASN A 16 -81.57 -61.60 -20.08
CA ASN A 16 -81.79 -60.36 -20.82
C ASN A 16 -82.05 -59.16 -19.90
N GLN A 17 -82.83 -59.34 -18.83
CA GLN A 17 -83.05 -58.29 -17.82
C GLN A 17 -81.76 -57.90 -17.10
N TYR A 18 -80.89 -58.86 -16.79
CA TYR A 18 -79.59 -58.62 -16.17
C TYR A 18 -78.66 -57.81 -17.10
N TYR A 19 -78.50 -58.25 -18.34
CA TYR A 19 -77.67 -57.54 -19.33
C TYR A 19 -78.19 -56.13 -19.59
N PHE A 20 -79.50 -55.96 -19.76
CA PHE A 20 -80.09 -54.64 -19.96
C PHE A 20 -79.82 -53.71 -18.77
N ARG A 21 -80.03 -54.18 -17.53
CA ARG A 21 -79.74 -53.42 -16.31
C ARG A 21 -78.27 -53.00 -16.24
N ASN A 22 -77.34 -53.91 -16.51
CA ASN A 22 -75.91 -53.56 -16.53
C ASN A 22 -75.58 -52.57 -17.64
N SER A 23 -76.11 -52.75 -18.86
CA SER A 23 -75.88 -51.84 -19.98
C SER A 23 -76.39 -50.42 -19.73
N VAL A 24 -77.47 -50.28 -18.95
CA VAL A 24 -78.00 -48.97 -18.55
C VAL A 24 -77.13 -48.32 -17.48
N VAL A 25 -76.50 -49.11 -16.60
CA VAL A 25 -75.65 -48.62 -15.49
C VAL A 25 -74.21 -48.32 -15.93
N ASP A 26 -73.65 -49.08 -16.87
CA ASP A 26 -72.27 -48.94 -17.33
C ASP A 26 -71.90 -47.52 -17.82
N PRO A 27 -72.75 -46.79 -18.58
CA PRO A 27 -72.49 -45.41 -18.96
C PRO A 27 -72.33 -44.46 -17.77
N PHE A 28 -73.06 -44.69 -16.67
CA PHE A 28 -72.93 -43.89 -15.45
C PHE A 28 -71.63 -44.21 -14.73
N ARG A 29 -71.26 -45.50 -14.62
CA ARG A 29 -69.99 -45.92 -14.04
C ARG A 29 -68.80 -45.33 -14.80
N ILE A 30 -68.83 -45.32 -16.13
CA ILE A 30 -67.78 -44.72 -16.96
C ILE A 30 -67.69 -43.21 -16.68
N LYS A 31 -68.82 -42.50 -16.67
CA LYS A 31 -68.86 -41.06 -16.37
C LYS A 31 -68.31 -40.73 -14.99
N GLU A 32 -68.67 -41.52 -13.97
CA GLU A 32 -68.18 -41.36 -12.60
C GLU A 32 -66.67 -41.62 -12.52
N ASN A 33 -66.19 -42.70 -13.17
CA ASN A 33 -64.77 -43.02 -13.23
C ASN A 33 -63.97 -41.93 -13.94
N ASP A 34 -64.45 -41.42 -15.08
CA ASP A 34 -63.79 -40.34 -15.83
C ASP A 34 -63.73 -39.05 -15.01
N ALA A 35 -64.80 -38.70 -14.30
CA ALA A 35 -64.82 -37.57 -13.38
C ALA A 35 -63.82 -37.76 -12.23
N ALA A 36 -63.78 -38.96 -11.62
CA ALA A 36 -62.83 -39.30 -10.57
C ALA A 36 -61.38 -39.20 -11.06
N VAL A 37 -61.06 -39.72 -12.25
CA VAL A 37 -59.72 -39.64 -12.86
C VAL A 37 -59.33 -38.18 -13.12
N LYS A 38 -60.26 -37.33 -13.58
CA LYS A 38 -60.02 -35.88 -13.74
C LYS A 38 -59.69 -35.21 -12.41
N ILE A 39 -60.44 -35.49 -11.35
CA ILE A 39 -60.19 -34.93 -10.02
C ILE A 39 -58.82 -35.41 -9.49
N GLN A 40 -58.54 -36.71 -9.59
CA GLN A 40 -57.28 -37.31 -9.12
C GLN A 40 -56.07 -36.75 -9.87
N SER A 41 -56.12 -36.69 -11.20
CA SER A 41 -55.03 -36.14 -12.02
C SER A 41 -54.81 -34.65 -11.73
N TRP A 42 -55.88 -33.87 -11.58
CA TRP A 42 -55.79 -32.47 -11.16
C TRP A 42 -55.13 -32.31 -9.79
N PHE A 43 -55.56 -33.10 -8.80
CA PHE A 43 -55.00 -33.05 -7.44
C PHE A 43 -53.52 -33.43 -7.40
N ARG A 44 -53.13 -34.52 -8.08
CA ARG A 44 -51.72 -34.92 -8.24
C ARG A 44 -50.89 -33.79 -8.86
N GLY A 45 -51.42 -33.14 -9.90
CA GLY A 45 -50.78 -31.96 -10.51
C GLY A 45 -50.64 -30.79 -9.53
N CYS A 46 -51.65 -30.52 -8.70
CA CYS A 46 -51.61 -29.48 -7.68
C CYS A 46 -50.52 -29.75 -6.63
N GLN A 47 -50.38 -30.99 -6.16
CA GLN A 47 -49.33 -31.39 -5.22
C GLN A 47 -47.93 -31.18 -5.81
N VAL A 48 -47.68 -31.68 -7.03
CA VAL A 48 -46.38 -31.52 -7.70
C VAL A 48 -46.04 -30.05 -7.91
N ARG A 49 -47.00 -29.22 -8.35
CA ARG A 49 -46.79 -27.77 -8.52
C ARG A 49 -46.52 -27.05 -7.19
N ALA A 50 -47.13 -27.48 -6.09
CA ALA A 50 -46.83 -26.93 -4.78
C ALA A 50 -45.40 -27.26 -4.34
N TYR A 51 -44.98 -28.50 -4.57
CA TYR A 51 -43.62 -28.95 -4.26
C TYR A 51 -42.56 -28.22 -5.09
N ILE A 52 -42.76 -28.07 -6.41
CA ILE A 52 -41.84 -27.31 -7.27
C ILE A 52 -41.73 -25.85 -6.81
N ARG A 53 -42.84 -25.19 -6.44
CA ARG A 53 -42.81 -23.83 -5.88
C ARG A 53 -42.00 -23.76 -4.59
N HIS A 54 -42.14 -24.75 -3.71
CA HIS A 54 -41.36 -24.83 -2.48
C HIS A 54 -39.85 -24.97 -2.76
N LEU A 55 -39.46 -25.87 -3.67
CA LEU A 55 -38.07 -26.04 -4.09
C LEU A 55 -37.50 -24.75 -4.69
N ASN A 56 -38.22 -24.12 -5.63
CA ASN A 56 -37.80 -22.87 -6.25
C ASN A 56 -37.60 -21.75 -5.23
N ARG A 57 -38.46 -21.67 -4.20
CA ARG A 57 -38.29 -20.74 -3.08
C ARG A 57 -37.00 -21.01 -2.31
N ILE A 58 -36.70 -22.26 -1.97
CA ILE A 58 -35.45 -22.64 -1.27
C ILE A 58 -34.23 -22.27 -2.13
N VAL A 59 -34.24 -22.64 -3.40
CA VAL A 59 -33.14 -22.32 -4.34
C VAL A 59 -32.92 -20.81 -4.42
N THR A 60 -34.00 -20.02 -4.52
CA THR A 60 -33.92 -18.56 -4.56
C THR A 60 -33.29 -17.98 -3.28
N ILE A 61 -33.62 -18.54 -2.11
CA ILE A 61 -33.01 -18.15 -0.83
C ILE A 61 -31.52 -18.43 -0.84
N ILE A 62 -31.10 -19.65 -1.20
CA ILE A 62 -29.68 -20.03 -1.28
C ILE A 62 -28.92 -19.10 -2.22
N GLN A 63 -29.46 -18.89 -3.42
CA GLN A 63 -28.85 -18.01 -4.42
C GLN A 63 -28.77 -16.55 -3.95
N LYS A 64 -29.81 -16.03 -3.27
CA LYS A 64 -29.81 -14.68 -2.70
C LYS A 64 -28.71 -14.52 -1.65
N TRP A 65 -28.57 -15.49 -0.74
CA TRP A 65 -27.53 -15.48 0.29
C TRP A 65 -26.14 -15.54 -0.32
N TRP A 66 -25.93 -16.40 -1.31
CA TRP A 66 -24.66 -16.52 -2.01
C TRP A 66 -24.26 -15.22 -2.72
N ARG A 67 -25.18 -14.59 -3.46
CA ARG A 67 -24.94 -13.30 -4.12
C ARG A 67 -24.60 -12.20 -3.10
N SER A 68 -25.31 -12.16 -1.96
CA SER A 68 -25.01 -11.24 -0.86
C SER A 68 -23.62 -11.48 -0.27
N PHE A 69 -23.24 -12.73 -0.04
CA PHE A 69 -21.92 -13.11 0.48
C PHE A 69 -20.80 -12.65 -0.47
N LEU A 70 -20.93 -12.95 -1.77
CA LEU A 70 -19.97 -12.51 -2.78
C LEU A 70 -19.84 -10.98 -2.83
N GLY A 71 -20.96 -10.26 -2.81
CA GLY A 71 -20.96 -8.80 -2.78
C GLY A 71 -20.24 -8.23 -1.54
N ARG A 72 -20.48 -8.80 -0.35
CA ARG A 72 -19.81 -8.38 0.88
C ARG A 72 -18.32 -8.68 0.87
N LYS A 73 -17.91 -9.86 0.35
CA LYS A 73 -16.50 -10.22 0.19
C LYS A 73 -15.77 -9.24 -0.72
N GLN A 74 -16.38 -8.89 -1.85
CA GLN A 74 -15.80 -7.91 -2.77
C GLN A 74 -15.69 -6.52 -2.12
N TYR A 75 -16.74 -6.08 -1.42
CA TYR A 75 -16.72 -4.81 -0.70
C TYR A 75 -15.61 -4.76 0.35
N GLN A 76 -15.44 -5.81 1.15
CA GLN A 76 -14.37 -5.91 2.15
C GLN A 76 -12.99 -5.79 1.50
N LEU A 77 -12.76 -6.47 0.37
CA LEU A 77 -11.51 -6.37 -0.38
C LEU A 77 -11.27 -4.92 -0.84
N THR A 78 -12.27 -4.26 -1.42
CA THR A 78 -12.15 -2.87 -1.87
C THR A 78 -11.83 -1.92 -0.72
N VAL A 79 -12.50 -2.07 0.43
CA VAL A 79 -12.22 -1.26 1.63
C VAL A 79 -10.80 -1.50 2.14
N GLN A 80 -10.36 -2.75 2.18
CA GLN A 80 -9.02 -3.12 2.62
C GLN A 80 -7.94 -2.51 1.71
N VAL A 81 -8.12 -2.59 0.39
CA VAL A 81 -7.20 -1.98 -0.59
C VAL A 81 -7.18 -0.46 -0.44
N ALA A 82 -8.34 0.19 -0.30
CA ALA A 82 -8.43 1.63 -0.09
C ALA A 82 -7.72 2.06 1.20
N TYR A 83 -7.89 1.30 2.29
CA TYR A 83 -7.21 1.53 3.55
C TYR A 83 -5.68 1.44 3.41
N TYR A 84 -5.16 0.36 2.82
CA TYR A 84 -3.71 0.23 2.62
C TYR A 84 -3.14 1.31 1.71
N THR A 85 -3.87 1.67 0.65
CA THR A 85 -3.48 2.76 -0.25
C THR A 85 -3.41 4.09 0.50
N MET A 86 -4.41 4.39 1.35
CA MET A 86 -4.42 5.59 2.18
C MET A 86 -3.22 5.61 3.13
N MET A 87 -2.96 4.50 3.83
CA MET A 87 -1.83 4.40 4.75
C MET A 87 -0.50 4.59 4.04
N MET A 88 -0.30 3.93 2.89
CA MET A 88 0.91 4.07 2.09
C MET A 88 1.11 5.51 1.62
N ASN A 89 0.04 6.18 1.16
CA ASN A 89 0.10 7.58 0.75
C ASN A 89 0.47 8.52 1.90
N LEU A 90 -0.03 8.27 3.12
CA LEU A 90 0.34 9.04 4.31
C LEU A 90 1.82 8.86 4.67
N TYR A 91 2.33 7.63 4.63
CA TYR A 91 3.74 7.36 4.88
C TYR A 91 4.64 8.02 3.83
N ASN A 92 4.30 7.89 2.55
CA ASN A 92 5.03 8.51 1.45
C ASN A 92 5.03 10.04 1.59
N ALA A 93 3.88 10.66 1.91
CA ALA A 93 3.79 12.09 2.13
C ALA A 93 4.62 12.55 3.33
N MET A 94 4.65 11.78 4.43
CA MET A 94 5.48 12.08 5.59
C MET A 94 6.97 11.97 5.27
N ALA A 95 7.38 10.93 4.54
CA ALA A 95 8.76 10.75 4.11
C ALA A 95 9.22 11.91 3.21
N VAL A 96 8.39 12.33 2.25
CA VAL A 96 8.68 13.48 1.38
C VAL A 96 8.80 14.78 2.19
N ARG A 97 7.90 15.02 3.15
CA ARG A 97 7.99 16.20 4.03
C ARG A 97 9.31 16.24 4.81
N LYS A 98 9.69 15.13 5.44
CA LYS A 98 10.94 15.03 6.19
C LYS A 98 12.16 15.28 5.29
N ALA A 99 12.18 14.70 4.10
CA ALA A 99 13.26 14.93 3.14
C ALA A 99 13.35 16.40 2.70
N LEU A 100 12.21 17.09 2.52
CA LEU A 100 12.17 18.51 2.20
C LEU A 100 12.63 19.39 3.39
N GLU A 101 12.26 19.03 4.62
CA GLU A 101 12.74 19.70 5.83
C GLU A 101 14.27 19.57 5.97
N GLU A 102 14.81 18.36 5.81
CA GLU A 102 16.27 18.12 5.81
C GLU A 102 16.98 18.93 4.72
N PHE A 103 16.40 18.99 3.51
CA PHE A 103 16.95 19.80 2.42
C PHE A 103 16.92 21.31 2.74
N ALA A 104 15.84 21.81 3.35
CA ALA A 104 15.73 23.20 3.77
C ALA A 104 16.77 23.57 4.83
N GLU A 105 16.98 22.71 5.83
CA GLU A 105 18.03 22.89 6.85
C GLU A 105 19.44 22.88 6.25
N MET A 106 19.71 21.96 5.32
CA MET A 106 20.99 21.90 4.60
C MET A 106 21.26 23.23 3.89
N LYS A 107 20.26 23.75 3.16
CA LYS A 107 20.36 25.02 2.44
C LYS A 107 20.57 26.20 3.38
N GLU A 108 19.84 26.27 4.49
CA GLU A 108 20.02 27.34 5.48
C GLU A 108 21.43 27.30 6.12
N ARG A 109 21.95 26.11 6.39
CA ARG A 109 23.32 25.93 6.90
C ARG A 109 24.37 26.40 5.88
N GLU A 110 24.17 26.10 4.60
CA GLU A 110 25.04 26.60 3.52
C GLU A 110 25.00 28.13 3.42
N GLU A 111 23.81 28.73 3.46
CA GLU A 111 23.64 30.18 3.43
C GLU A 111 24.28 30.87 4.64
N LYS A 112 24.09 30.33 5.85
CA LYS A 112 24.75 30.80 7.09
C LYS A 112 26.27 30.74 6.94
N LYS A 113 26.81 29.62 6.46
CA LYS A 113 28.26 29.45 6.24
C LYS A 113 28.77 30.45 5.21
N ALA A 114 28.06 30.64 4.10
CA ALA A 114 28.41 31.63 3.08
C ALA A 114 28.36 33.07 3.61
N ASN A 115 27.39 33.39 4.46
CA ASN A 115 27.30 34.71 5.11
C ASN A 115 28.46 34.94 6.09
N LEU A 116 28.78 33.96 6.93
CA LEU A 116 29.95 34.04 7.82
C LEU A 116 31.24 34.23 7.02
N GLU A 117 31.41 33.49 5.93
CA GLU A 117 32.58 33.64 5.05
C GLU A 117 32.64 35.03 4.41
N ARG A 118 31.49 35.61 3.99
CA ARG A 118 31.41 36.99 3.49
C ARG A 118 31.79 38.00 4.57
N GLU A 119 31.31 37.83 5.79
CA GLU A 119 31.64 38.69 6.93
C GLU A 119 33.13 38.58 7.30
N GLU A 120 33.69 37.37 7.35
CA GLU A 120 35.13 37.16 7.54
C GLU A 120 35.94 37.80 6.41
N LYS A 121 35.51 37.67 5.16
CA LYS A 121 36.12 38.35 4.01
C LYS A 121 36.07 39.87 4.17
N LYS A 122 34.96 40.44 4.62
CA LYS A 122 34.82 41.88 4.90
C LYS A 122 35.75 42.32 6.02
N ARG A 123 35.80 41.58 7.14
CA ARG A 123 36.70 41.86 8.27
C ARG A 123 38.17 41.78 7.84
N ASN A 124 38.54 40.75 7.11
CA ASN A 124 39.89 40.62 6.55
C ASN A 124 40.20 41.75 5.58
N TYR A 125 39.25 42.16 4.73
CA TYR A 125 39.43 43.32 3.85
C TYR A 125 39.64 44.62 4.64
N GLN A 126 38.84 44.86 5.69
CA GLN A 126 39.00 46.01 6.58
C GLN A 126 40.35 45.99 7.29
N ALA A 127 40.79 44.84 7.83
CA ALA A 127 42.10 44.69 8.45
C ALA A 127 43.24 45.03 7.47
N ARG A 128 43.15 44.55 6.22
CA ARG A 128 44.15 44.89 5.18
C ARG A 128 44.14 46.37 4.80
N LYS A 129 42.96 47.01 4.78
CA LYS A 129 42.80 48.45 4.51
C LYS A 129 43.38 49.30 5.65
N MET A 130 43.10 48.92 6.89
CA MET A 130 43.45 49.65 8.10
C MET A 130 44.75 49.15 8.75
N HIS A 131 45.59 48.40 8.02
CA HIS A 131 46.78 47.72 8.54
C HIS A 131 47.80 48.65 9.23
N TYR A 132 47.76 49.95 8.91
CA TYR A 132 48.63 50.97 9.48
C TYR A 132 48.28 51.35 10.93
N LEU A 133 47.11 50.93 11.44
CA LEU A 133 46.71 51.14 12.84
C LEU A 133 47.38 50.16 13.82
N LEU A 134 48.23 49.27 13.31
CA LEU A 134 48.94 48.26 14.08
C LEU A 134 50.00 48.87 15.01
N SER A 135 50.08 48.33 16.23
CA SER A 135 51.08 48.72 17.23
C SER A 135 52.51 48.52 16.73
N THR A 136 53.36 49.52 16.96
CA THR A 136 54.80 49.41 16.69
C THR A 136 55.55 49.13 17.99
N LYS A 137 56.84 48.81 17.91
CA LYS A 137 57.67 48.61 19.11
C LYS A 137 57.80 49.87 19.98
N GLN A 138 57.63 51.04 19.37
CA GLN A 138 57.92 52.33 19.99
C GLN A 138 56.65 53.07 20.44
N ILE A 139 55.53 52.86 19.73
CA ILE A 139 54.23 53.45 20.06
C ILE A 139 53.15 52.36 20.07
N PRO A 140 52.40 52.19 21.18
CA PRO A 140 51.30 51.26 21.26
C PRO A 140 50.15 51.68 20.31
N GLY A 141 49.63 50.72 19.54
CA GLY A 141 48.52 50.92 18.61
C GLY A 141 47.18 51.11 19.34
N ILE A 142 46.17 51.66 18.65
CA ILE A 142 44.84 51.93 19.24
C ILE A 142 44.22 50.68 19.87
N TYR A 143 44.46 49.51 19.26
CA TYR A 143 43.91 48.22 19.70
C TYR A 143 44.86 47.42 20.61
N ASN A 144 46.04 47.96 20.95
CA ASN A 144 47.01 47.38 21.88
C ASN A 144 47.37 48.37 22.98
N SER A 145 46.36 48.71 23.79
CA SER A 145 46.52 49.68 24.88
C SER A 145 47.38 49.10 26.01
N PRO A 146 48.37 49.86 26.54
CA PRO A 146 49.24 49.42 27.64
C PRO A 146 48.49 49.17 28.96
N PHE A 147 47.22 49.59 29.05
CA PHE A 147 46.37 49.35 30.21
C PHE A 147 45.63 48.00 30.17
N ARG A 148 45.71 47.27 29.05
CA ARG A 148 45.12 45.94 28.91
C ARG A 148 46.20 44.87 29.04
N LYS A 149 45.87 43.76 29.69
CA LYS A 149 46.77 42.61 29.87
C LYS A 149 46.99 41.83 28.58
N GLU A 150 45.99 41.80 27.70
CA GLU A 150 46.03 41.10 26.42
C GLU A 150 45.65 42.06 25.28
N PRO A 151 46.31 41.96 24.10
CA PRO A 151 45.94 42.74 22.92
C PRO A 151 44.49 42.45 22.50
N ASP A 152 43.79 43.45 21.96
CA ASP A 152 42.45 43.23 21.44
C ASP A 152 42.45 42.20 20.30
N PRO A 153 41.43 41.34 20.17
CA PRO A 153 41.34 40.37 19.07
C PRO A 153 41.54 41.01 17.68
N TRP A 154 41.18 42.29 17.52
CA TRP A 154 41.39 43.04 16.29
C TRP A 154 42.87 43.31 15.99
N GLU A 155 43.69 43.58 17.01
CA GLU A 155 45.14 43.75 16.86
C GLU A 155 45.79 42.47 16.32
N LEU A 156 45.39 41.31 16.85
CA LEU A 156 45.89 40.00 16.39
C LEU A 156 45.52 39.74 14.92
N GLN A 157 44.34 40.21 14.49
CA GLN A 157 43.89 40.07 13.11
C GLN A 157 44.64 41.02 12.16
N LEU A 158 44.96 42.24 12.61
CA LEU A 158 45.81 43.20 11.89
C LEU A 158 47.23 42.66 11.70
N GLN A 159 47.83 42.03 12.72
CA GLN A 159 49.17 41.42 12.62
C GLN A 159 49.25 40.35 11.52
N LYS A 160 48.18 39.57 11.33
CA LYS A 160 48.10 38.53 10.31
C LYS A 160 47.83 39.08 8.90
N ALA A 161 47.27 40.28 8.79
CA ALA A 161 46.81 40.83 7.53
C ALA A 161 47.96 41.41 6.69
N LYS A 162 48.07 40.96 5.43
CA LYS A 162 49.02 41.56 4.47
C LYS A 162 48.43 42.82 3.83
N PRO A 163 49.19 43.92 3.71
CA PRO A 163 48.71 45.17 3.12
C PRO A 163 48.08 44.96 1.73
N LEU A 164 47.07 45.76 1.41
CA LEU A 164 46.52 45.80 0.05
C LEU A 164 47.60 46.28 -0.92
N THR A 165 48.09 45.38 -1.76
CA THR A 165 49.01 45.71 -2.84
C THR A 165 48.20 46.39 -3.95
N HIS A 166 48.59 47.59 -4.36
CA HIS A 166 47.99 48.22 -5.53
C HIS A 166 48.22 47.31 -6.74
N ARG A 167 47.13 46.87 -7.37
CA ARG A 167 47.20 46.16 -8.65
C ARG A 167 47.83 47.11 -9.65
N ARG A 168 49.08 46.83 -10.07
CA ARG A 168 49.62 47.45 -11.28
C ARG A 168 48.64 47.15 -12.42
N PRO A 169 48.29 48.14 -13.26
CA PRO A 169 47.43 47.86 -14.41
C PRO A 169 48.04 46.70 -15.17
N LYS A 170 47.26 45.63 -15.38
CA LYS A 170 47.67 44.60 -16.33
C LYS A 170 47.76 45.32 -17.67
N VAL A 171 48.99 45.47 -18.17
CA VAL A 171 49.23 45.82 -19.56
C VAL A 171 48.35 44.87 -20.36
N LYS A 172 47.39 45.40 -21.13
CA LYS A 172 46.65 44.60 -22.10
C LYS A 172 47.73 43.97 -22.97
N GLN A 173 47.94 42.66 -22.83
CA GLN A 173 48.70 41.96 -23.86
C GLN A 173 47.88 42.16 -25.12
N LYS A 174 48.47 42.83 -26.11
CA LYS A 174 47.99 42.72 -27.49
C LYS A 174 47.89 41.22 -27.77
N ASP A 175 46.76 40.78 -28.29
CA ASP A 175 46.45 39.39 -28.60
C ASP A 175 47.68 38.74 -29.24
N SER A 176 48.40 37.96 -28.45
CA SER A 176 49.53 37.18 -28.95
C SER A 176 48.95 35.94 -29.61
N THR A 177 49.42 35.72 -30.83
CA THR A 177 49.17 34.58 -31.68
C THR A 177 48.90 33.29 -30.90
N SER A 178 47.76 32.67 -31.25
CA SER A 178 47.32 31.32 -30.87
C SER A 178 48.43 30.41 -30.31
N LEU A 179 48.20 29.88 -29.12
CA LEU A 179 49.08 28.93 -28.41
C LEU A 179 49.49 27.70 -29.26
N ASN A 180 48.78 27.42 -30.36
CA ASN A 180 49.13 26.38 -31.33
C ASN A 180 50.38 26.71 -32.16
N ASP A 181 50.65 27.98 -32.47
CA ASP A 181 51.84 28.38 -33.25
C ASP A 181 53.13 28.26 -32.43
N TRP A 182 53.04 28.42 -31.10
CA TRP A 182 54.20 28.30 -30.21
C TRP A 182 54.57 26.82 -29.92
N LEU A 183 53.56 25.94 -29.86
CA LEU A 183 53.76 24.49 -29.74
C LEU A 183 54.39 23.89 -31.01
N ALA A 184 54.08 24.42 -32.19
CA ALA A 184 54.74 24.02 -33.43
C ALA A 184 56.26 24.27 -33.40
N CYS A 185 56.71 25.40 -32.85
CA CYS A 185 58.14 25.72 -32.72
C CYS A 185 58.90 24.83 -31.71
N THR A 186 58.21 24.26 -30.71
CA THR A 186 58.84 23.38 -29.70
C THR A 186 59.01 21.95 -30.22
N SER A 187 58.16 21.53 -31.17
CA SER A 187 58.29 20.21 -31.83
C SER A 187 59.62 20.03 -32.57
N ALA A 188 60.22 21.11 -33.08
CA ALA A 188 61.48 21.08 -33.79
C ALA A 188 62.74 21.05 -32.89
N ARG A 189 62.61 21.25 -31.57
CA ARG A 189 63.75 21.33 -30.63
C ARG A 189 63.55 20.58 -29.31
N SER A 190 62.78 19.49 -29.28
CA SER A 190 62.72 18.63 -28.10
C SER A 190 63.92 17.67 -28.04
N PHE A 191 64.56 17.55 -26.86
CA PHE A 191 65.49 16.45 -26.57
C PHE A 191 64.77 15.11 -26.78
N PRO A 192 65.44 14.06 -27.26
CA PRO A 192 64.79 12.79 -27.54
C PRO A 192 64.12 12.26 -26.27
N ARG A 193 62.80 12.05 -26.36
CA ARG A 193 62.03 11.33 -25.35
C ARG A 193 62.64 9.94 -25.24
N SER A 194 63.12 9.57 -24.05
CA SER A 194 63.72 8.25 -23.84
C SER A 194 62.74 7.16 -24.26
N GLU A 195 63.10 6.41 -25.29
CA GLU A 195 62.40 5.20 -25.67
C GLU A 195 62.45 4.22 -24.49
N ILE A 196 61.34 3.52 -24.24
CA ILE A 196 61.28 2.42 -23.29
C ILE A 196 62.36 1.43 -23.71
N LEU A 197 63.38 1.25 -22.86
CA LEU A 197 64.47 0.32 -23.14
C LEU A 197 63.89 -1.07 -23.45
N PRO A 198 64.42 -1.78 -24.46
CA PRO A 198 63.96 -3.13 -24.76
C PRO A 198 64.09 -4.02 -23.52
N PRO A 199 63.17 -4.98 -23.31
CA PRO A 199 63.22 -5.86 -22.15
C PRO A 199 64.59 -6.55 -22.10
N ILE A 200 65.38 -6.22 -21.07
CA ILE A 200 66.68 -6.82 -20.84
C ILE A 200 66.43 -8.29 -20.50
N ASN A 201 66.70 -9.21 -21.45
CA ASN A 201 66.77 -10.64 -21.18
C ASN A 201 67.94 -10.89 -20.22
N ARG A 202 67.67 -10.82 -18.91
CA ARG A 202 68.67 -11.10 -17.86
C ARG A 202 69.05 -12.58 -17.96
N LYS A 203 70.34 -12.87 -18.09
CA LYS A 203 70.87 -14.25 -18.01
C LYS A 203 70.62 -14.80 -16.60
N GLN A 204 70.32 -16.10 -16.49
CA GLN A 204 70.23 -16.78 -15.18
C GLN A 204 71.52 -16.54 -14.38
N CYS A 205 71.35 -16.09 -13.14
CA CYS A 205 72.44 -15.82 -12.21
C CYS A 205 73.22 -17.12 -11.96
N GLN A 206 74.53 -17.16 -12.23
CA GLN A 206 75.33 -18.35 -11.90
C GLN A 206 75.54 -18.47 -10.39
N GLY A 207 75.08 -19.59 -9.82
CA GLY A 207 75.17 -19.93 -8.40
C GLY A 207 73.99 -20.82 -7.96
N PRO A 208 73.94 -21.31 -6.72
CA PRO A 208 72.82 -22.11 -6.20
C PRO A 208 71.61 -21.22 -5.83
N PHE A 209 71.33 -20.20 -6.63
CA PHE A 209 70.22 -19.27 -6.40
C PHE A 209 68.98 -19.77 -7.14
N ARG A 210 67.83 -19.72 -6.46
CA ARG A 210 66.53 -20.11 -7.02
C ARG A 210 66.14 -19.17 -8.16
N ASP A 211 65.33 -19.67 -9.08
CA ASP A 211 64.86 -18.88 -10.22
C ASP A 211 64.08 -17.66 -9.74
N ILE A 212 64.18 -16.55 -10.48
CA ILE A 212 63.60 -15.26 -10.08
C ILE A 212 62.08 -15.38 -9.93
N THR A 213 61.44 -16.20 -10.76
CA THR A 213 60.01 -16.51 -10.69
C THR A 213 59.63 -17.18 -9.36
N GLU A 214 60.38 -18.21 -8.94
CA GLU A 214 60.16 -18.89 -7.66
C GLU A 214 60.37 -17.95 -6.46
N VAL A 215 61.39 -17.10 -6.53
CA VAL A 215 61.68 -16.14 -5.45
C VAL A 215 60.57 -15.10 -5.33
N LEU A 216 60.04 -14.63 -6.46
CA LEU A 216 58.89 -13.72 -6.48
C LEU A 216 57.62 -14.41 -5.98
N GLU A 217 57.34 -15.64 -6.40
CA GLU A 217 56.21 -16.42 -5.90
C GLU A 217 56.32 -16.66 -4.39
N GLN A 218 57.50 -16.97 -3.86
CA GLN A 218 57.71 -17.11 -2.42
C GLN A 218 57.54 -15.78 -1.68
N ARG A 219 58.09 -14.69 -2.22
CA ARG A 219 58.02 -13.36 -1.59
C ARG A 219 56.60 -12.83 -1.54
N TYR A 220 55.81 -13.12 -2.57
CA TYR A 220 54.42 -12.69 -2.68
C TYR A 220 53.41 -13.79 -2.32
N LYS A 221 53.87 -14.93 -1.76
CA LYS A 221 52.96 -15.97 -1.27
C LYS A 221 52.11 -15.35 -0.14
N PRO A 222 50.78 -15.27 -0.31
CA PRO A 222 49.92 -14.72 0.73
C PRO A 222 50.03 -15.61 1.97
N LEU A 223 50.05 -14.97 3.14
CA LEU A 223 50.10 -15.70 4.40
C LEU A 223 48.84 -16.57 4.52
N GLU A 224 49.02 -17.87 4.72
CA GLU A 224 47.90 -18.76 5.03
C GLU A 224 47.34 -18.31 6.40
N PRO A 225 46.02 -18.03 6.48
CA PRO A 225 45.41 -17.63 7.73
C PRO A 225 45.58 -18.74 8.76
N THR A 226 45.92 -18.38 9.99
CA THR A 226 45.97 -19.34 11.10
C THR A 226 44.58 -19.96 11.30
N LEU A 227 44.53 -21.15 11.90
CA LEU A 227 43.28 -21.90 12.12
C LEU A 227 42.21 -21.04 12.83
N TRP A 228 42.64 -20.16 13.75
CA TRP A 228 41.82 -19.17 14.46
C TRP A 228 41.24 -18.03 13.60
N VAL A 229 41.83 -17.76 12.43
CA VAL A 229 41.38 -16.75 11.46
C VAL A 229 40.59 -17.41 10.33
N ALA A 230 40.92 -18.65 9.98
CA ALA A 230 40.20 -19.43 8.97
C ALA A 230 38.82 -19.89 9.48
N GLU A 231 38.74 -20.31 10.75
CA GLU A 231 37.49 -20.68 11.41
C GLU A 231 36.90 -19.45 12.13
N PRO A 232 35.74 -18.93 11.69
CA PRO A 232 35.12 -17.81 12.36
C PRO A 232 34.75 -18.19 13.80
N ILE A 233 35.14 -17.37 14.78
CA ILE A 233 34.86 -17.55 16.23
C ILE A 233 33.37 -17.81 16.53
N ASN A 234 32.48 -17.41 15.61
CA ASN A 234 31.03 -17.56 15.72
C ASN A 234 30.45 -18.76 14.95
N GLU A 235 31.23 -19.75 14.52
CA GLU A 235 30.73 -20.94 13.80
C GLU A 235 29.50 -21.58 14.46
N LEU A 236 29.52 -21.75 15.78
CA LEU A 236 28.39 -22.29 16.54
C LEU A 236 27.13 -21.42 16.44
N LYS A 237 27.28 -20.09 16.37
CA LYS A 237 26.15 -19.17 16.20
C LYS A 237 25.62 -19.21 14.77
N LEU A 238 26.51 -19.23 13.78
CA LEU A 238 26.16 -19.33 12.36
C LEU A 238 25.43 -20.65 12.06
N ALA A 239 25.92 -21.77 12.58
CA ALA A 239 25.27 -23.07 12.44
C ALA A 239 23.87 -23.09 13.09
N ARG A 240 23.68 -22.44 14.25
CA ARG A 240 22.36 -22.29 14.89
C ARG A 240 21.41 -21.39 14.10
N GLU A 241 21.92 -20.39 13.40
CA GLU A 241 21.14 -19.53 12.53
C GLU A 241 20.74 -20.23 11.23
N GLU A 242 21.63 -21.03 10.65
CA GLU A 242 21.32 -21.91 9.51
C GLU A 242 20.24 -22.92 9.85
N LEU A 243 20.36 -23.63 10.98
CA LEU A 243 19.34 -24.55 11.45
C LEU A 243 17.98 -23.87 11.64
N ARG A 244 17.96 -22.65 12.22
CA ARG A 244 16.73 -21.85 12.35
C ARG A 244 16.14 -21.45 11.00
N ARG A 245 16.98 -21.09 10.03
CA ARG A 245 16.53 -20.77 8.66
C ARG A 245 15.90 -21.98 7.99
N GLU A 246 16.53 -23.16 8.08
CA GLU A 246 15.97 -24.40 7.55
C GLU A 246 14.63 -24.77 8.20
N GLN A 247 14.53 -24.62 9.52
CA GLN A 247 13.27 -24.82 10.25
C GLN A 247 12.20 -23.82 9.82
N TRP A 248 12.57 -22.56 9.61
CA TRP A 248 11.65 -21.52 9.15
C TRP A 248 11.12 -21.78 7.74
N VAL A 249 11.97 -22.23 6.80
CA VAL A 249 11.54 -22.63 5.45
C VAL A 249 10.56 -23.81 5.49
N ARG A 250 10.67 -24.69 6.49
CA ARG A 250 9.77 -25.82 6.69
C ARG A 250 8.47 -25.45 7.43
N ASN A 251 8.36 -24.25 7.99
CA ASN A 251 7.15 -23.82 8.70
C ASN A 251 6.07 -23.40 7.70
N VAL A 252 4.89 -24.02 7.81
CA VAL A 252 3.71 -23.71 6.98
C VAL A 252 2.97 -22.46 7.49
N ASN A 253 3.20 -22.06 8.75
CA ASN A 253 2.54 -20.94 9.40
C ASN A 253 3.52 -20.20 10.33
N ASP A 254 3.65 -18.90 10.15
CA ASP A 254 4.52 -18.03 10.96
C ASP A 254 3.91 -17.63 12.30
N ASN A 255 2.61 -17.86 12.49
CA ASN A 255 1.95 -17.50 13.73
C ASN A 255 2.35 -18.47 14.85
N MET A 256 2.99 -17.93 15.88
CA MET A 256 3.30 -18.65 17.11
C MET A 256 1.99 -19.18 17.71
N PHE A 257 1.89 -20.49 17.97
CA PHE A 257 0.71 -21.08 18.60
C PHE A 257 0.62 -20.56 20.04
N LEU A 258 -0.16 -19.50 20.25
CA LEU A 258 -0.40 -18.94 21.56
C LEU A 258 -1.47 -19.77 22.27
N PRO A 259 -1.27 -20.16 23.54
CA PRO A 259 -2.30 -20.82 24.31
C PRO A 259 -3.53 -19.91 24.41
N PHE A 260 -4.73 -20.48 24.25
CA PHE A 260 -6.01 -19.75 24.18
C PHE A 260 -6.28 -18.78 25.35
N SER A 261 -5.54 -18.86 26.46
CA SER A 261 -5.79 -18.13 27.70
C SER A 261 -5.08 -16.76 27.83
N SER A 262 -4.22 -16.35 26.88
CA SER A 262 -3.41 -15.12 27.04
C SER A 262 -3.74 -13.95 26.10
N TYR A 263 -4.65 -14.11 25.13
CA TYR A 263 -4.89 -13.09 24.10
C TYR A 263 -5.48 -11.77 24.62
N HIS A 264 -6.11 -11.74 25.80
CA HIS A 264 -6.81 -10.56 26.29
C HIS A 264 -6.18 -9.91 27.53
N LYS A 265 -5.09 -10.48 28.08
CA LYS A 265 -4.55 -10.03 29.39
C LYS A 265 -3.48 -8.94 29.30
N ASN A 266 -2.84 -8.77 28.13
CA ASN A 266 -1.69 -7.88 27.98
C ASN A 266 -1.92 -6.71 27.01
N GLU A 267 -3.06 -6.66 26.32
CA GLU A 267 -3.41 -5.48 25.52
C GLU A 267 -3.97 -4.40 26.45
N LYS A 268 -3.20 -3.32 26.65
CA LYS A 268 -3.77 -2.07 27.14
C LYS A 268 -4.88 -1.69 26.17
N TYR A 269 -6.11 -1.61 26.65
CA TYR A 269 -7.23 -1.09 25.88
C TYR A 269 -6.86 0.30 25.35
N ILE A 270 -6.62 0.40 24.04
CA ILE A 270 -6.44 1.67 23.34
C ILE A 270 -7.84 2.04 22.85
N PRO A 271 -8.48 3.09 23.42
CA PRO A 271 -9.75 3.57 22.92
C PRO A 271 -9.57 3.96 21.45
N SER A 272 -10.34 3.34 20.54
CA SER A 272 -10.27 3.68 19.12
C SER A 272 -10.53 5.18 18.94
N MET A 273 -9.78 5.86 18.06
CA MET A 273 -10.02 7.28 17.75
C MET A 273 -11.42 7.54 17.15
N HIS A 274 -12.14 6.48 16.76
CA HIS A 274 -13.52 6.55 16.29
C HIS A 274 -14.55 6.66 17.42
N LEU A 275 -14.16 6.50 18.69
CA LEU A 275 -15.04 6.71 19.85
C LEU A 275 -15.07 8.16 20.34
N SER A 276 -14.05 8.97 20.05
CA SER A 276 -14.06 10.41 20.36
C SER A 276 -14.65 11.21 19.18
N SER A 277 -15.90 10.92 18.83
CA SER A 277 -16.66 11.84 17.98
C SER A 277 -17.12 13.01 18.85
N LYS A 278 -17.29 14.21 18.27
CA LYS A 278 -17.88 15.39 18.95
C LYS A 278 -19.30 15.13 19.48
N TYR A 279 -19.92 14.03 19.05
CA TYR A 279 -21.19 13.51 19.53
C TYR A 279 -20.93 12.36 20.51
N CYS A 280 -21.46 12.50 21.74
CA CYS A 280 -21.35 11.50 22.80
C CYS A 280 -21.75 10.09 22.34
N PRO A 281 -21.25 9.02 22.99
CA PRO A 281 -21.74 7.68 22.74
C PRO A 281 -23.21 7.64 23.13
N ILE A 282 -24.08 7.56 22.13
CA ILE A 282 -25.52 7.35 22.32
C ILE A 282 -25.65 6.06 23.13
N SER A 283 -26.30 6.15 24.29
CA SER A 283 -26.45 4.98 25.16
C SER A 283 -27.07 3.84 24.36
N HIS A 284 -26.54 2.62 24.51
CA HIS A 284 -27.00 1.41 23.82
C HIS A 284 -28.48 1.03 24.10
N LYS A 285 -29.25 1.86 24.81
CA LYS A 285 -30.69 1.70 25.05
C LYS A 285 -31.57 2.12 23.88
N GLU A 286 -31.06 2.92 22.94
CA GLU A 286 -31.83 3.30 21.74
C GLU A 286 -31.59 2.29 20.61
N GLN A 287 -32.33 1.19 20.70
CA GLN A 287 -32.33 0.06 19.79
C GLN A 287 -32.65 0.48 18.35
N PHE A 288 -32.11 -0.29 17.40
CA PHE A 288 -32.33 -0.26 15.93
C PHE A 288 -33.81 -0.33 15.47
N ARG A 289 -34.77 -0.29 16.41
CA ARG A 289 -36.22 -0.34 16.20
C ARG A 289 -36.99 0.74 16.97
N SER A 290 -36.33 1.77 17.48
CA SER A 290 -37.04 2.90 18.10
C SER A 290 -37.82 3.67 17.03
N GLU A 291 -39.14 3.55 17.07
CA GLU A 291 -40.03 4.39 16.28
C GLU A 291 -40.01 5.78 16.89
N ASN A 292 -39.46 6.75 16.15
CA ASN A 292 -39.55 8.17 16.52
C ASN A 292 -40.83 8.74 15.89
N PRO A 293 -41.97 8.82 16.59
CA PRO A 293 -43.23 9.32 16.02
C PRO A 293 -43.11 10.78 15.55
N LYS A 294 -42.17 11.54 16.13
CA LYS A 294 -41.90 12.94 15.77
C LYS A 294 -41.11 13.14 14.47
N LYS A 295 -40.47 12.10 13.91
CA LYS A 295 -39.74 12.22 12.63
C LYS A 295 -40.65 12.28 11.41
N TRP A 296 -41.89 11.80 11.55
CA TRP A 296 -42.85 11.67 10.45
C TRP A 296 -43.93 12.76 10.44
N ILE A 297 -43.93 13.64 11.43
CA ILE A 297 -44.78 14.83 11.48
C ILE A 297 -43.95 15.96 10.85
N CYS A 298 -44.07 16.11 9.54
CA CYS A 298 -43.56 17.27 8.83
C CYS A 298 -44.77 18.08 8.36
N ASP A 299 -44.82 19.38 8.67
CA ASP A 299 -45.87 20.29 8.19
C ASP A 299 -45.78 20.59 6.68
N LYS A 300 -45.05 19.76 5.93
CA LYS A 300 -44.79 19.93 4.51
C LYS A 300 -45.43 18.78 3.75
N ASP A 301 -46.26 19.12 2.77
CA ASP A 301 -46.83 18.16 1.85
C ASP A 301 -45.73 17.46 1.04
N PHE A 302 -45.95 16.18 0.72
CA PHE A 302 -45.00 15.38 -0.05
C PHE A 302 -44.80 15.98 -1.46
N GLN A 303 -43.55 16.27 -1.83
CA GLN A 303 -43.20 16.66 -3.20
C GLN A 303 -43.20 15.44 -4.14
N THR A 304 -44.00 15.49 -5.20
CA THR A 304 -44.00 14.51 -6.27
C THR A 304 -42.76 14.70 -7.16
N VAL A 305 -41.79 13.80 -7.01
CA VAL A 305 -40.52 13.81 -7.78
C VAL A 305 -40.68 13.24 -9.19
N LEU A 306 -41.77 12.50 -9.45
CA LEU A 306 -42.06 11.90 -10.75
C LEU A 306 -43.44 12.36 -11.26
N PRO A 307 -43.60 12.62 -12.58
CA PRO A 307 -44.91 12.89 -13.15
C PRO A 307 -45.80 11.66 -12.98
N SER A 308 -47.04 11.87 -12.55
CA SER A 308 -48.02 10.79 -12.40
C SER A 308 -48.33 10.15 -13.74
N PHE A 309 -48.21 8.83 -13.84
CA PHE A 309 -48.70 8.08 -15.00
C PHE A 309 -50.21 8.35 -15.22
N GLU A 310 -50.60 8.68 -16.45
CA GLU A 310 -51.98 9.08 -16.81
C GLU A 310 -53.06 8.08 -16.34
N LEU A 311 -52.69 6.80 -16.28
CA LEU A 311 -53.56 5.73 -15.79
C LEU A 311 -54.07 6.01 -14.37
N PHE A 312 -53.23 6.54 -13.48
CA PHE A 312 -53.59 6.76 -12.06
C PHE A 312 -54.26 8.11 -11.79
N SER A 313 -54.12 9.08 -12.69
CA SER A 313 -54.82 10.37 -12.61
C SER A 313 -56.34 10.21 -12.73
N LYS A 314 -56.81 9.19 -13.46
CA LYS A 314 -58.22 8.88 -13.65
C LYS A 314 -58.88 8.27 -12.40
N TYR A 315 -58.13 7.48 -11.63
CA TYR A 315 -58.66 6.76 -10.47
C TYR A 315 -58.46 7.49 -9.14
N GLY A 316 -57.48 8.39 -9.03
CA GLY A 316 -57.18 9.12 -7.79
C GLY A 316 -58.21 10.16 -7.36
N LYS A 317 -59.08 10.63 -8.27
CA LYS A 317 -60.10 11.66 -7.96
C LYS A 317 -61.36 11.12 -7.27
N LEU A 318 -61.56 9.80 -7.23
CA LEU A 318 -62.76 9.19 -6.65
C LEU A 318 -62.60 8.80 -5.18
N TYR A 319 -61.37 8.75 -4.65
CA TYR A 319 -61.11 8.20 -3.31
C TYR A 319 -60.74 9.25 -2.25
N SER A 320 -60.67 10.54 -2.60
CA SER A 320 -60.42 11.62 -1.65
C SER A 320 -61.63 12.53 -1.48
N LYS A 321 -62.69 12.00 -0.88
CA LYS A 321 -63.64 12.78 -0.08
C LYS A 321 -64.22 11.87 0.99
N ALA A 322 -63.49 11.77 2.10
CA ALA A 322 -64.08 11.28 3.34
C ALA A 322 -65.16 12.30 3.76
N GLY A 323 -66.44 11.96 3.56
CA GLY A 323 -67.55 12.56 4.31
C GLY A 323 -68.25 13.80 3.73
N GLN A 324 -68.53 13.86 2.42
CA GLN A 324 -69.57 14.78 1.93
C GLN A 324 -70.47 14.04 0.94
N ILE A 325 -71.72 13.84 1.34
CA ILE A 325 -72.81 13.55 0.42
C ILE A 325 -73.31 14.91 -0.07
N VAL A 326 -73.47 15.01 -1.40
CA VAL A 326 -73.78 16.17 -2.26
C VAL A 326 -72.56 16.95 -2.74
#